data_AF-A0A7V5KU84-F1
#
_entry.id   AF-A0A7V5KU84-F1
#
_cell.length_a   1.000
_cell.length_b   1.000
_cell.length_c   1.000
_cell.angle_alpha   90.00
_cell.angle_beta   90.00
_cell.angle_gamma   90.00
#
_symmetry.space_group_name_H-M   'P 1'
#
loop_
_entity.id
_entity.type
_entity.pdbx_description
1 polymer ?
#
loop_
_entity_poly.entity_id
_entity_poly.type
_entity_poly.pdbx_seq_one_letter_code
_entity_poly.pdbx_strand_id
1 'polypeptide(L)'
;MKRTVKKHIPVIGLTGGIASGKSTIVKEFESLGASVIDADRISREISRPGTAAWKSITRHFGRGILNPDRTINRKELGKIVFADDRQRKLLERITHPAIIAQIQKLIAGYRKRKNTKL
;
A
#
# COMPACT_ATOMS: atom_id res chain seq x y z
N MET A 1 3.87 4.66 -42.91
CA MET A 1 2.97 4.35 -41.78
C MET A 1 3.80 3.87 -40.58
N LYS A 2 4.06 4.72 -39.58
CA LYS A 2 4.76 4.29 -38.35
C LYS A 2 3.73 3.59 -37.44
N ARG A 3 3.83 2.27 -37.27
CA ARG A 3 3.04 1.52 -36.28
C ARG A 3 3.47 1.97 -34.87
N THR A 4 2.62 2.72 -34.18
CA THR A 4 2.82 3.06 -32.77
C THR A 4 2.62 1.81 -31.94
N VAL A 5 3.72 1.11 -31.61
CA VAL A 5 3.67 0.00 -30.65
C VAL A 5 3.38 0.61 -29.27
N LYS A 6 2.17 0.39 -28.73
CA LYS A 6 1.86 0.75 -27.34
C LYS A 6 2.83 -0.01 -26.45
N LYS A 7 3.78 0.69 -25.82
CA LYS A 7 4.76 0.10 -24.91
C LYS A 7 4.01 -0.47 -23.71
N HIS A 8 3.90 -1.80 -23.62
CA HIS A 8 3.31 -2.44 -22.46
C HIS A 8 4.28 -2.30 -21.29
N ILE A 9 3.86 -1.59 -20.24
CA ILE A 9 4.65 -1.47 -19.01
C ILE A 9 4.14 -2.56 -18.06
N PRO A 10 4.93 -3.63 -17.85
CA PRO A 10 4.54 -4.70 -16.95
C PRO A 10 4.47 -4.19 -15.51
N VAL A 11 3.55 -4.76 -14.74
CA VAL A 11 3.45 -4.56 -13.29
C VAL A 11 3.82 -5.89 -12.64
N ILE A 12 4.88 -5.90 -11.85
CA ILE A 12 5.42 -7.11 -11.23
C ILE A 12 5.13 -7.03 -9.74
N GLY A 13 4.41 -8.02 -9.21
CA GLY A 13 4.18 -8.15 -7.76
C GLY A 13 5.34 -8.87 -7.11
N LEU A 14 6.09 -8.18 -6.25
CA LEU A 14 7.16 -8.79 -5.46
C LEU A 14 6.62 -9.19 -4.09
N THR A 15 6.52 -10.50 -3.83
CA THR A 15 6.06 -11.08 -2.57
C THR A 15 7.15 -11.96 -1.95
N GLY A 16 7.01 -12.31 -0.67
CA GLY A 16 7.95 -13.19 0.03
C GLY A 16 7.81 -13.07 1.55
N GLY A 17 8.27 -14.07 2.29
CA GLY A 17 8.20 -14.11 3.75
C GLY A 17 8.97 -12.99 4.45
N ILE A 18 8.77 -12.83 5.76
CA ILE A 18 9.55 -11.89 6.58
C ILE A 18 11.04 -12.23 6.43
N ALA A 19 11.90 -11.21 6.34
CA ALA A 19 13.35 -11.33 6.17
C ALA A 19 13.85 -12.02 4.87
N SER A 20 13.00 -12.22 3.86
CA SER A 20 13.37 -12.88 2.59
C SER A 20 14.22 -12.04 1.61
N GLY A 21 14.85 -10.94 2.05
CA GLY A 21 15.70 -10.11 1.20
C GLY A 21 14.98 -9.27 0.12
N LYS A 22 13.64 -9.14 0.15
CA LYS A 22 12.87 -8.34 -0.85
C LYS A 22 13.42 -6.94 -1.03
N SER A 23 13.76 -6.26 0.06
CA SER A 23 14.28 -4.89 0.01
C SER A 23 15.59 -4.78 -0.76
N THR A 24 16.41 -5.84 -0.81
CA THR A 24 17.63 -5.89 -1.62
C THR A 24 17.29 -5.97 -3.10
N ILE A 25 16.35 -6.84 -3.47
CA ILE A 25 15.88 -6.99 -4.85
C ILE A 25 15.18 -5.71 -5.34
N VAL A 26 14.39 -5.06 -4.49
CA VAL A 26 13.74 -3.76 -4.80
C VAL A 26 14.78 -2.71 -5.18
N LYS A 27 15.87 -2.58 -4.40
CA LYS A 27 16.95 -1.62 -4.69
C LYS A 27 17.63 -1.90 -6.03
N GLU A 28 17.82 -3.18 -6.36
CA GLU A 28 18.39 -3.58 -7.65
C GLU A 28 17.45 -3.25 -8.81
N PHE A 29 16.14 -3.47 -8.66
CA PHE A 29 15.19 -3.03 -9.68
C PHE A 29 15.15 -1.50 -9.83
N GLU A 30 15.30 -0.74 -8.74
CA GLU A 30 15.40 0.72 -8.78
C GLU A 30 16.65 1.20 -9.53
N SER A 31 17.81 0.57 -9.29
CA SER A 31 19.06 0.90 -10.00
C SER A 31 18.94 0.68 -11.51
N LEU A 32 18.16 -0.32 -11.92
CA LEU A 32 17.81 -0.61 -13.32
C LEU A 32 16.68 0.28 -13.88
N GLY A 33 16.18 1.26 -13.11
CA GLY A 33 15.20 2.25 -13.56
C GLY A 33 13.73 1.84 -13.44
N ALA A 34 13.43 0.81 -12.64
CA ALA A 34 12.07 0.46 -12.27
C ALA A 34 11.44 1.51 -11.34
N SER A 35 10.13 1.67 -11.41
CA SER A 35 9.39 2.47 -10.44
C SER A 35 8.81 1.55 -9.37
N VAL A 36 9.10 1.83 -8.10
CA VAL A 36 8.67 1.00 -6.98
C VAL A 36 7.40 1.54 -6.35
N ILE A 37 6.47 0.63 -6.08
CA ILE A 37 5.25 0.87 -5.31
C ILE A 37 5.33 0.01 -4.06
N ASP A 38 5.52 0.64 -2.90
CA ASP A 38 5.58 -0.03 -1.60
C ASP A 38 4.18 -0.06 -0.96
N ALA A 39 3.60 -1.26 -0.87
CA ALA A 39 2.29 -1.47 -0.26
C ALA A 39 2.28 -1.19 1.25
N ASP A 40 3.38 -1.45 1.96
CA ASP A 40 3.49 -1.17 3.39
C ASP A 40 3.49 0.33 3.63
N ARG A 41 4.23 1.08 2.80
CA ARG A 41 4.21 2.55 2.82
C ARG A 41 2.81 3.09 2.58
N ILE A 42 2.11 2.61 1.55
CA ILE A 42 0.74 3.01 1.24
C ILE A 42 -0.20 2.71 2.41
N SER A 43 -0.09 1.52 3.00
CA SER A 43 -0.84 1.14 4.20
C SER A 43 -0.61 2.13 5.36
N ARG A 44 0.61 2.64 5.54
CA ARG A 44 0.88 3.69 6.54
C ARG A 44 0.19 5.00 6.17
N GLU A 45 0.27 5.42 4.91
CA GLU A 45 -0.27 6.68 4.42
C GLU A 45 -1.80 6.72 4.51
N ILE A 46 -2.49 5.66 4.06
CA ILE A 46 -3.96 5.59 4.15
C ILE A 46 -4.46 5.49 5.58
N SER A 47 -3.61 5.11 6.53
CA SER A 47 -3.94 4.97 7.95
C SER A 47 -3.59 6.21 8.78
N ARG A 48 -3.21 7.33 8.14
CA ARG A 48 -2.91 8.59 8.83
C ARG A 48 -4.17 9.26 9.39
N PRO A 49 -4.06 10.04 10.48
CA PRO A 49 -5.18 10.78 11.02
C PRO A 49 -5.93 11.59 9.96
N GLY A 50 -7.26 11.52 9.99
CA GLY A 50 -8.13 12.28 9.08
C GLY A 50 -8.45 11.63 7.74
N THR A 51 -7.75 10.56 7.33
CA THR A 51 -8.09 9.81 6.11
C THR A 51 -9.39 9.02 6.27
N ALA A 52 -10.00 8.62 5.15
CA ALA A 52 -11.22 7.81 5.16
C ALA A 52 -11.01 6.45 5.86
N ALA A 53 -9.91 5.75 5.57
CA ALA A 53 -9.62 4.47 6.21
C ALA A 53 -9.36 4.64 7.71
N TRP A 54 -8.60 5.67 8.14
CA TRP A 54 -8.41 5.95 9.56
C TRP A 54 -9.73 6.22 10.29
N LYS A 55 -10.65 6.99 9.69
CA LYS A 55 -11.98 7.25 10.26
C LYS A 55 -12.80 5.97 10.41
N SER A 56 -12.77 5.08 9.42
CA SER A 56 -13.47 3.80 9.48
C SER A 56 -12.88 2.86 10.53
N ILE A 57 -11.55 2.78 10.61
CA ILE A 57 -10.85 1.96 11.60
C ILE A 57 -11.17 2.46 13.01
N THR A 58 -11.02 3.77 13.27
CA THR A 58 -11.28 4.35 14.60
C THR A 58 -12.75 4.30 15.02
N ARG A 59 -13.69 4.33 14.07
CA ARG A 59 -15.12 4.14 14.35
C ARG A 59 -15.42 2.72 14.84
N HIS A 60 -14.76 1.71 14.27
CA HIS A 60 -15.01 0.31 14.61
C HIS A 60 -14.23 -0.14 15.85
N PHE A 61 -12.92 0.11 15.88
CA PHE A 61 -12.02 -0.35 16.94
C PHE A 61 -11.95 0.61 18.14
N GLY A 62 -12.61 1.77 18.05
CA GLY A 62 -12.61 2.80 19.07
C GLY A 62 -11.30 3.60 19.14
N ARG A 63 -11.23 4.50 20.12
CA ARG A 63 -10.06 5.37 20.34
C ARG A 63 -8.92 4.67 21.10
N GLY A 64 -9.15 3.51 21.70
CA GLY A 64 -8.14 2.76 22.45
C GLY A 64 -6.97 2.25 21.60
N ILE A 65 -7.15 2.18 20.28
CA ILE A 65 -6.10 1.82 19.32
C ILE A 65 -5.28 3.01 18.81
N LEU A 66 -5.41 4.19 19.43
CA LEU A 66 -4.73 5.41 19.00
C LEU A 66 -3.55 5.76 19.92
N ASN A 67 -2.49 6.27 19.30
CA ASN A 67 -1.41 6.97 19.98
C ASN A 67 -1.86 8.39 20.40
N PRO A 68 -1.11 9.09 21.27
CA PRO A 68 -1.43 10.46 21.68
C PRO A 68 -1.53 11.46 20.51
N ASP A 69 -0.75 11.23 19.44
CA ASP A 69 -0.77 12.01 18.20
C ASP A 69 -1.93 11.63 17.25
N ARG A 70 -2.86 10.79 17.71
CA ARG A 70 -4.00 10.24 16.97
C ARG A 70 -3.63 9.26 15.86
N THR A 71 -2.36 8.91 15.68
CA THR A 71 -1.98 7.82 14.75
C THR A 71 -2.41 6.46 15.30
N ILE A 72 -2.54 5.46 14.44
CA ILE A 72 -2.92 4.11 14.88
C ILE A 72 -1.75 3.47 15.63
N ASN A 73 -1.99 3.05 16.86
CA ASN A 73 -1.11 2.19 17.64
C ASN A 73 -1.19 0.75 17.07
N ARG A 74 -0.18 0.39 16.27
CA ARG A 74 -0.11 -0.93 15.62
C ARG A 74 0.00 -2.09 16.60
N LYS A 75 0.59 -1.86 17.77
CA LYS A 75 0.73 -2.91 18.79
C LYS A 75 -0.64 -3.22 19.38
N GLU A 76 -1.41 -2.20 19.74
CA GLU A 76 -2.77 -2.39 20.28
C GLU A 76 -3.74 -2.91 19.22
N LEU A 77 -3.74 -2.34 18.02
CA LEU A 77 -4.57 -2.87 16.93
C LEU A 77 -4.17 -4.31 16.59
N GLY A 78 -2.88 -4.60 16.58
CA GLY A 78 -2.31 -5.94 16.37
C GLY A 78 -2.85 -6.96 17.36
N LYS A 79 -2.85 -6.65 18.67
CA LYS A 79 -3.41 -7.55 19.70
C LYS A 79 -4.85 -7.96 19.38
N ILE A 80 -5.66 -7.02 18.90
CA ILE A 80 -7.07 -7.27 18.56
C ILE A 80 -7.18 -8.16 17.32
N VAL A 81 -6.51 -7.78 16.22
CA VAL A 81 -6.66 -8.48 14.93
C VAL A 81 -5.92 -9.82 14.87
N PHE A 82 -4.90 -10.02 15.69
CA PHE A 82 -4.25 -11.33 15.81
C PHE A 82 -4.99 -12.28 16.77
N ALA A 83 -5.81 -11.75 17.69
CA ALA A 83 -6.65 -12.56 18.57
C ALA A 83 -7.98 -12.98 17.94
N ASP A 84 -8.52 -12.21 16.98
CA ASP A 84 -9.81 -12.49 16.34
C ASP A 84 -9.74 -12.33 14.81
N ASP A 85 -9.93 -13.45 14.09
CA ASP A 85 -9.95 -13.49 12.63
C ASP A 85 -11.07 -12.63 12.02
N ARG A 86 -12.20 -12.46 12.72
CA ARG A 86 -13.28 -11.58 12.27
C ARG A 86 -12.83 -10.12 12.28
N GLN A 87 -12.09 -9.72 13.30
CA GLN A 87 -11.51 -8.38 13.40
C GLN A 87 -10.43 -8.16 12.33
N ARG A 88 -9.60 -9.17 12.08
CA ARG A 88 -8.62 -9.15 10.98
C ARG A 88 -9.29 -8.90 9.63
N LYS A 89 -10.28 -9.73 9.28
CA LYS A 89 -11.03 -9.61 8.02
C LYS A 89 -11.73 -8.25 7.89
N LEU A 90 -12.23 -7.71 8.99
CA LEU A 90 -12.86 -6.39 8.99
C LEU A 90 -11.83 -5.28 8.72
N LEU A 91 -10.66 -5.34 9.37
CA LEU A 91 -9.56 -4.42 9.10
C LEU A 91 -9.13 -4.49 7.62
N GLU A 92 -8.94 -5.70 7.09
CA GLU A 92 -8.61 -5.95 5.68
C GLU A 92 -9.68 -5.38 4.73
N ARG A 93 -10.97 -5.56 5.05
CA ARG A 93 -12.07 -5.00 4.24
C ARG A 93 -12.05 -3.47 4.20
N ILE A 94 -11.57 -2.81 5.25
CA ILE A 94 -11.41 -1.36 5.28
C ILE A 94 -10.16 -0.92 4.50
N THR A 95 -9.04 -1.62 4.68
CA THR A 95 -7.74 -1.18 4.16
C THR A 95 -7.49 -1.59 2.72
N HIS A 96 -7.87 -2.81 2.31
CA HIS A 96 -7.56 -3.34 0.98
C HIS A 96 -8.12 -2.47 -0.16
N PRO A 97 -9.39 -2.02 -0.15
CA PRO A 97 -9.89 -1.17 -1.23
C PRO A 97 -9.12 0.14 -1.36
N ALA A 98 -8.75 0.77 -0.23
CA ALA A 98 -8.00 2.01 -0.22
C ALA A 98 -6.56 1.83 -0.71
N ILE A 99 -5.90 0.72 -0.32
CA ILE A 99 -4.55 0.36 -0.80
C ILE A 99 -4.57 0.11 -2.30
N ILE A 100 -5.52 -0.71 -2.79
CA ILE A 100 -5.64 -1.06 -4.21
C ILE A 100 -5.88 0.21 -5.05
N ALA A 101 -6.79 1.09 -4.62
CA ALA A 101 -7.06 2.34 -5.33
C ALA A 101 -5.80 3.22 -5.44
N GLN A 102 -5.01 3.32 -4.37
CA GLN A 102 -3.79 4.10 -4.37
C GLN A 102 -2.70 3.46 -5.25
N ILE A 103 -2.54 2.13 -5.22
CA ILE A 103 -1.63 1.39 -6.10
C ILE A 103 -2.02 1.63 -7.57
N GLN A 104 -3.30 1.50 -7.92
CA GLN A 104 -3.79 1.75 -9.29
C GLN A 104 -3.51 3.18 -9.76
N LYS A 105 -3.71 4.17 -8.87
CA LYS A 105 -3.39 5.58 -9.14
C LYS A 105 -1.91 5.77 -9.44
N LEU A 106 -1.02 5.15 -8.66
CA LEU A 106 0.43 5.21 -8.87
C LEU A 106 0.85 4.55 -10.18
N ILE A 107 0.33 3.35 -10.48
CA ILE A 107 0.57 2.64 -11.76
C ILE A 107 0.17 3.54 -12.94
N ALA A 108 -1.02 4.12 -12.91
CA ALA A 108 -1.50 5.02 -13.96
C ALA A 108 -0.58 6.25 -14.11
N GLY A 109 -0.13 6.83 -12.98
CA GLY A 109 0.81 7.95 -12.98
C GLY A 109 2.17 7.61 -13.60
N TYR A 110 2.74 6.44 -13.29
CA TYR A 110 4.01 6.00 -13.89
C TYR A 110 3.87 5.70 -15.39
N ARG A 111 2.76 5.10 -15.81
CA ARG A 111 2.46 4.85 -17.23
C ARG A 111 2.37 6.13 -18.04
N LYS A 112 1.73 7.18 -17.50
CA LYS A 112 1.68 8.50 -18.16
C LYS A 112 3.08 9.12 -18.29
N ARG A 113 3.86 9.18 -17.20
CA ARG A 113 5.20 9.80 -17.19
C ARG A 113 6.18 9.20 -18.19
N LYS A 114 6.18 7.87 -18.37
CA LYS A 114 7.09 7.21 -19.32
C LYS A 114 6.63 7.31 -20.78
N ASN A 115 5.38 7.69 -21.05
CA ASN A 115 4.89 7.97 -22.41
C ASN A 115 5.17 9.41 -22.87
N THR A 116 5.47 10.34 -21.97
CA THR A 116 5.73 11.76 -22.28
C THR A 116 7.22 12.08 -22.47
N LYS A 117 8.13 11.14 -22.18
CA LYS A 117 9.59 11.31 -22.37
C LYS A 117 10.07 10.80 -23.75
N LEU A 118 9.32 11.04 -24.81
CA LEU A 118 9.72 10.76 -26.20
C LEU A 118 9.80 12.05 -26.99
#